data_AF-A0A196SAV1-F1
#
_entry.id   AF-A0A196SAV1-F1
#
_cell.length_a   1.000
_cell.length_b   1.000
_cell.length_c   1.000
_cell.angle_alpha   90.00
_cell.angle_beta   90.00
_cell.angle_gamma   90.00
#
_symmetry.space_group_name_H-M   'P 1'
#
loop_
_entity.id
_entity.type
_entity.pdbx_description
1 polymer ?
#
loop_
_entity_poly.entity_id
_entity_poly.type
_entity_poly.pdbx_seq_one_letter_code
_entity_poly.pdbx_strand_id
1 'polypeptide(L)'
;MNNAESMELLRLAGIDFSAHAKNGIEPTRFGELFTMSGLVLCPSITWIAFHGIYDFAYLLRILIGCDLPEKQADFLSVLHVFFPHVYDVKALLCKCPELSGGLNHVAEQLQITRIGAAHQSGSDSRVTAEAFFQILAKYFHNEVDKQYDGVLFEAHSAKA
;
A
#
# COMPACT_ATOMS: atom_id res chain seq x y z
N MET A 1 -1.15 -20.59 2.01
CA MET A 1 0.06 -21.42 1.83
C MET A 1 1.22 -20.57 2.31
N ASN A 2 1.89 -20.96 3.40
CA ASN A 2 2.94 -20.12 4.00
C ASN A 2 4.22 -20.29 3.17
N ASN A 3 4.75 -19.19 2.63
CA ASN A 3 6.07 -19.20 2.01
C ASN A 3 7.12 -19.18 3.13
N ALA A 4 7.90 -20.26 3.26
CA ALA A 4 8.93 -20.40 4.29
C ALA A 4 9.98 -19.29 4.21
N GLU A 5 10.32 -18.85 2.99
CA GLU A 5 11.25 -17.75 2.77
C GLU A 5 10.70 -16.42 3.31
N SER A 6 9.41 -16.14 3.09
CA SER A 6 8.76 -14.94 3.64
C SER A 6 8.68 -14.96 5.16
N MET A 7 8.42 -16.14 5.75
CA MET A 7 8.40 -16.29 7.22
C MET A 7 9.76 -16.00 7.83
N GLU A 8 10.83 -16.52 7.23
CA GLU A 8 12.19 -16.26 7.71
C GLU A 8 12.60 -14.79 7.51
N LEU A 9 12.26 -14.20 6.35
CA LEU A 9 12.50 -12.79 6.10
C LEU A 9 11.85 -11.90 7.17
N LEU A 10 10.58 -12.15 7.50
CA LEU A 10 9.85 -11.39 8.51
C LEU A 10 10.42 -11.61 9.92
N ARG A 11 10.87 -12.83 10.22
CA ARG A 11 11.55 -13.13 11.49
C ARG A 11 12.84 -12.33 11.61
N LEU A 12 13.66 -12.31 10.56
CA LEU A 12 14.90 -11.53 10.49
C LEU A 12 14.63 -10.02 10.55
N ALA A 13 13.50 -9.57 10.02
CA ALA A 13 13.02 -8.19 10.16
C ALA A 13 12.51 -7.84 11.57
N GLY A 14 12.45 -8.81 12.49
CA GLY A 14 12.09 -8.59 13.89
C GLY A 14 10.63 -8.84 14.24
N ILE A 15 9.86 -9.51 13.38
CA ILE A 15 8.48 -9.91 13.71
C ILE A 15 8.49 -11.03 14.76
N ASP A 16 7.84 -10.75 15.90
CA ASP A 16 7.62 -11.74 16.96
C ASP A 16 6.32 -12.51 16.71
N PHE A 17 6.43 -13.62 15.98
CA PHE A 17 5.30 -14.51 15.69
C PHE A 17 4.63 -15.08 16.95
N SER A 18 5.37 -15.24 18.06
CA SER A 18 4.79 -15.76 19.31
C SER A 18 3.91 -14.70 19.98
N ALA A 19 4.35 -13.43 19.97
CA ALA A 19 3.53 -12.32 20.41
C ALA A 19 2.30 -12.11 19.52
N HIS A 20 2.44 -12.22 18.20
CA HIS A 20 1.31 -12.17 17.26
C HIS A 20 0.30 -13.28 17.51
N ALA A 21 0.74 -14.51 17.79
CA ALA A 21 -0.16 -15.62 18.09
C ALA A 21 -0.92 -15.43 19.41
N LYS A 22 -0.31 -14.77 20.40
CA LYS A 22 -0.90 -14.57 21.74
C LYS A 22 -1.76 -13.30 21.83
N ASN A 23 -1.29 -12.21 21.23
CA ASN A 23 -1.82 -10.86 21.41
C ASN A 23 -2.18 -10.19 20.07
N GLY A 24 -2.29 -10.98 18.99
CA GLY A 24 -2.63 -10.47 17.66
C GLY A 24 -3.98 -9.77 17.64
N ILE A 25 -4.09 -8.73 16.82
CA ILE A 25 -5.35 -8.02 16.60
C ILE A 25 -6.27 -8.93 15.79
N GLU A 26 -7.52 -9.07 16.24
CA GLU A 26 -8.53 -9.83 15.51
C GLU A 26 -8.96 -9.03 14.26
N PRO A 27 -8.81 -9.58 13.04
CA PRO A 27 -9.03 -8.83 11.81
C PRO A 27 -10.46 -8.30 11.66
N THR A 28 -11.49 -9.06 12.05
CA THR A 28 -12.89 -8.64 11.94
C THR A 28 -13.15 -7.40 12.78
N ARG A 29 -12.69 -7.40 14.03
CA ARG A 29 -12.81 -6.29 14.98
C ARG A 29 -12.03 -5.07 14.51
N PHE A 30 -10.87 -5.26 13.92
CA PHE A 30 -10.15 -4.19 13.25
C PHE A 30 -10.97 -3.60 12.10
N GLY A 31 -11.54 -4.45 11.23
CA GLY A 31 -12.39 -4.03 10.11
C GLY A 31 -13.61 -3.21 10.54
N GLU A 32 -14.29 -3.62 11.60
CA GLU A 32 -15.42 -2.88 12.20
C GLU A 32 -15.00 -1.45 12.61
N LEU A 33 -13.94 -1.35 13.43
CA LEU A 33 -13.46 -0.07 13.93
C LEU A 33 -12.92 0.82 12.81
N PHE A 34 -12.22 0.23 11.85
CA PHE A 34 -11.64 0.93 10.71
C PHE A 34 -12.71 1.48 9.78
N THR A 35 -13.77 0.71 9.52
CA THR A 35 -14.93 1.18 8.73
C THR A 35 -15.59 2.40 9.37
N MET A 36 -15.68 2.43 10.71
CA MET A 36 -16.28 3.54 11.45
C MET A 36 -15.33 4.74 11.67
N SER A 37 -14.06 4.64 11.28
CA SER A 37 -13.06 5.66 11.57
C SER A 37 -13.15 6.91 10.69
N GLY A 38 -13.84 6.82 9.55
CA GLY A 38 -13.82 7.85 8.51
C GLY A 38 -12.59 7.83 7.60
N LEU A 39 -11.69 6.84 7.75
CA LEU A 39 -10.52 6.66 6.87
C LEU A 39 -10.84 5.95 5.55
N VAL A 40 -11.97 5.25 5.49
CA VAL A 40 -12.51 4.60 4.28
C VAL A 40 -13.90 5.15 3.97
N LEU A 41 -14.37 4.92 2.74
CA LEU A 41 -15.67 5.41 2.25
C LEU A 41 -15.79 6.95 2.32
N CYS A 42 -14.66 7.65 2.40
CA CYS A 42 -14.59 9.08 2.68
C CYS A 42 -13.89 9.82 1.53
N PRO A 43 -14.60 10.63 0.73
CA PRO A 43 -14.04 11.34 -0.43
C PRO A 43 -12.95 12.37 -0.09
N SER A 44 -12.79 12.76 1.17
CA SER A 44 -11.72 13.69 1.59
C SER A 44 -10.42 12.98 1.94
N ILE A 45 -10.39 11.64 1.93
CA ILE A 45 -9.20 10.86 2.28
C ILE A 45 -8.50 10.38 1.01
N THR A 46 -7.18 10.61 0.98
CA THR A 46 -6.29 10.08 -0.04
C THR A 46 -5.38 9.03 0.58
N TRP A 47 -5.35 7.86 -0.03
CA TRP A 47 -4.48 6.76 0.34
C TRP A 47 -3.21 6.77 -0.51
N ILE A 48 -2.08 6.47 0.12
CA ILE A 48 -0.78 6.38 -0.53
C ILE A 48 -0.23 4.98 -0.26
N ALA A 49 0.24 4.31 -1.31
CA ALA A 49 0.85 2.98 -1.21
C ALA A 49 2.07 2.88 -2.13
N PHE A 50 2.85 1.80 -2.00
CA PHE A 50 3.91 1.46 -2.93
C PHE A 50 3.71 0.03 -3.40
N HIS A 51 3.37 -0.16 -4.68
CA HIS A 51 3.00 -1.47 -5.25
C HIS A 51 1.86 -2.13 -4.44
N GLY A 52 0.84 -1.33 -4.11
CA GLY A 52 -0.09 -1.61 -3.01
C GLY A 52 -1.24 -2.57 -3.34
N ILE A 53 -1.26 -3.21 -4.51
CA ILE A 53 -2.39 -4.03 -4.95
C ILE A 53 -2.75 -5.13 -3.95
N TYR A 54 -1.75 -5.82 -3.41
CA TYR A 54 -1.97 -6.85 -2.40
C TYR A 54 -2.33 -6.24 -1.04
N ASP A 55 -1.75 -5.09 -0.67
CA ASP A 55 -2.06 -4.39 0.58
C ASP A 55 -3.54 -4.03 0.64
N PHE A 56 -4.06 -3.42 -0.43
CA PHE A 56 -5.48 -3.09 -0.55
C PHE A 56 -6.35 -4.34 -0.68
N ALA A 57 -5.90 -5.40 -1.33
CA ALA A 57 -6.65 -6.65 -1.39
C ALA A 57 -6.85 -7.28 0.00
N TYR A 58 -5.81 -7.33 0.83
CA TYR A 58 -5.91 -7.81 2.22
C TYR A 58 -6.84 -6.92 3.05
N LEU A 59 -6.68 -5.60 2.96
CA LEU A 59 -7.50 -4.67 3.71
C LEU A 59 -8.97 -4.73 3.25
N LEU A 60 -9.22 -4.78 1.94
CA LEU A 60 -10.57 -4.89 1.40
C LEU A 60 -11.25 -6.17 1.83
N ARG A 61 -10.53 -7.31 1.82
CA ARG A 61 -11.05 -8.60 2.31
C ARG A 61 -11.52 -8.50 3.77
N ILE A 62 -10.74 -7.81 4.61
CA ILE A 62 -11.12 -7.57 6.01
C ILE A 62 -12.39 -6.72 6.09
N LEU A 63 -12.49 -5.67 5.27
CA LEU A 63 -13.60 -4.71 5.31
C LEU A 63 -14.91 -5.28 4.75
N ILE A 64 -14.86 -6.11 3.71
CA ILE A 64 -16.06 -6.74 3.14
C ILE A 64 -16.49 -7.99 3.91
N GLY A 65 -15.58 -8.59 4.70
CA GLY A 65 -15.87 -9.77 5.53
C GLY A 65 -16.18 -11.04 4.73
N CYS A 66 -15.88 -11.06 3.44
CA CYS A 66 -16.10 -12.18 2.52
C CYS A 66 -14.94 -12.31 1.51
N ASP A 67 -15.05 -13.28 0.61
CA ASP A 67 -14.04 -13.47 -0.43
C ASP A 67 -14.03 -12.31 -1.43
N LEU A 68 -12.84 -11.99 -1.93
CA LEU A 68 -12.67 -10.92 -2.92
C LEU A 68 -13.35 -11.29 -4.24
N PRO A 69 -13.84 -10.29 -5.02
CA PRO A 69 -14.37 -10.54 -6.35
C PRO A 69 -13.33 -11.23 -7.25
N GLU A 70 -13.75 -12.27 -7.99
CA GLU A 70 -12.86 -13.04 -8.87
C GLU A 70 -12.39 -12.23 -10.08
N LYS A 71 -13.24 -11.33 -10.58
CA LYS A 71 -12.90 -10.48 -11.73
C LYS A 71 -12.21 -9.22 -11.24
N GLN A 72 -11.07 -8.92 -11.86
CA GLN A 72 -10.29 -7.72 -11.58
C GLN A 72 -11.11 -6.42 -11.70
N ALA A 73 -11.99 -6.30 -12.68
CA ALA A 73 -12.86 -5.13 -12.84
C ALA A 73 -13.84 -4.95 -11.66
N ASP A 74 -14.41 -6.05 -11.17
CA ASP A 74 -15.32 -6.04 -10.02
C ASP A 74 -14.55 -5.74 -8.73
N PHE A 75 -13.35 -6.32 -8.57
CA PHE A 75 -12.44 -6.01 -7.47
C PHE A 75 -12.09 -4.53 -7.41
N LEU A 76 -11.66 -3.94 -8.53
CA LEU A 76 -11.31 -2.52 -8.61
C LEU A 76 -12.53 -1.63 -8.32
N SER A 77 -13.70 -2.01 -8.85
CA SER A 77 -14.95 -1.26 -8.60
C SER A 77 -15.28 -1.19 -7.11
N VAL A 78 -15.14 -2.31 -6.37
CA VAL A 78 -15.37 -2.32 -4.92
C VAL A 78 -14.24 -1.58 -4.18
N LEU A 79 -12.99 -1.76 -4.61
CA LEU A 79 -11.84 -1.06 -4.03
C LEU A 79 -12.02 0.45 -4.07
N HIS A 80 -12.41 1.02 -5.21
CA HIS A 80 -12.60 2.48 -5.37
C HIS A 80 -13.79 3.03 -4.57
N VAL A 81 -14.73 2.18 -4.13
CA VAL A 81 -15.77 2.60 -3.17
C VAL A 81 -15.17 2.81 -1.78
N PHE A 82 -14.38 1.85 -1.30
CA PHE A 82 -13.74 1.93 0.03
C PHE A 82 -12.60 2.95 0.07
N PHE A 83 -11.86 3.09 -1.02
CA PHE A 83 -10.71 3.97 -1.15
C PHE A 83 -10.91 4.90 -2.36
N PRO A 84 -11.67 6.00 -2.20
CA PRO A 84 -12.04 6.87 -3.32
C PRO A 84 -10.84 7.49 -4.04
N HIS A 85 -9.77 7.78 -3.29
CA HIS A 85 -8.55 8.34 -3.83
C HIS A 85 -7.34 7.50 -3.40
N VAL A 86 -6.58 7.02 -4.38
CA VAL A 86 -5.41 6.15 -4.16
C VAL A 86 -4.29 6.52 -5.11
N TYR A 87 -3.10 6.77 -4.56
CA TYR A 87 -1.89 6.94 -5.34
C TYR A 87 -0.87 5.84 -5.03
N ASP A 88 -0.57 5.03 -6.04
CA ASP A 88 0.52 4.07 -5.99
C ASP A 88 1.83 4.72 -6.44
N VAL A 89 2.74 4.93 -5.49
CA VAL A 89 4.08 5.50 -5.75
C VAL A 89 4.81 4.72 -6.84
N LYS A 90 4.63 3.39 -6.90
CA LYS A 90 5.27 2.55 -7.92
C LYS A 90 4.77 2.88 -9.33
N ALA A 91 3.50 3.21 -9.48
CA ALA A 91 2.92 3.65 -10.76
C ALA A 91 3.44 5.04 -11.17
N LEU A 92 3.64 5.95 -10.21
CA LEU A 92 4.17 7.30 -10.46
C LEU A 92 5.62 7.30 -10.97
N LEU A 93 6.39 6.24 -10.69
CA LEU A 93 7.78 6.14 -11.17
C LEU A 93 7.91 6.17 -12.70
N CYS A 94 6.82 5.91 -13.45
CA CYS A 94 6.83 6.07 -14.91
C CYS A 94 7.15 7.51 -15.39
N LYS A 95 6.98 8.51 -14.52
CA LYS A 95 7.35 9.92 -14.76
C LYS A 95 8.65 10.34 -14.09
N CYS A 96 9.32 9.41 -13.41
CA CYS A 96 10.52 9.67 -12.63
C CYS A 96 11.70 8.89 -13.27
N PRO A 97 12.33 9.40 -14.34
CA PRO A 97 13.33 8.63 -15.11
C PRO A 97 14.57 8.23 -14.30
N GLU A 98 14.83 8.91 -13.18
CA GLU A 98 15.95 8.63 -12.28
C GLU A 98 15.61 7.59 -11.20
N LEU A 99 14.33 7.22 -11.04
CA LEU A 99 13.86 6.36 -9.96
C LEU A 99 13.39 5.00 -10.47
N SER A 100 13.83 3.92 -9.83
CA SER A 100 13.40 2.57 -10.20
C SER A 100 13.56 1.57 -9.04
N GLY A 101 13.19 0.31 -9.25
CA GLY A 101 13.36 -0.74 -8.23
C GLY A 101 12.30 -0.74 -7.12
N GLY A 102 12.57 -1.48 -6.04
CA GLY A 102 11.67 -1.58 -4.88
C GLY A 102 11.76 -0.37 -3.94
N LEU A 103 10.89 -0.32 -2.93
CA LEU A 103 10.77 0.81 -2.00
C LEU A 103 12.11 1.23 -1.38
N ASN A 104 12.93 0.26 -0.94
CA ASN A 104 14.25 0.54 -0.38
C ASN A 104 15.18 1.24 -1.38
N HIS A 105 15.19 0.78 -2.63
CA HIS A 105 16.05 1.37 -3.66
C HIS A 105 15.58 2.79 -4.03
N VAL A 106 14.26 2.98 -4.18
CA VAL A 106 13.70 4.32 -4.41
C VAL A 106 14.02 5.25 -3.24
N ALA A 107 13.96 4.76 -2.00
CA ALA A 107 14.33 5.54 -0.81
C ALA A 107 15.82 5.94 -0.81
N GLU A 108 16.72 5.04 -1.20
CA GLU A 108 18.15 5.35 -1.37
C GLU A 108 18.37 6.43 -2.44
N GLN A 109 17.70 6.31 -3.60
CA GLN A 109 17.80 7.27 -4.69
C GLN A 109 17.27 8.66 -4.31
N LEU A 110 16.25 8.71 -3.45
CA LEU A 110 15.69 9.94 -2.87
C LEU A 110 16.42 10.41 -1.61
N GLN A 111 17.48 9.71 -1.19
CA GLN A 111 18.25 10.02 0.04
C GLN A 111 17.38 10.06 1.30
N ILE A 112 16.34 9.24 1.36
CA ILE A 112 15.43 9.12 2.51
C ILE A 112 16.12 8.32 3.62
N THR A 113 16.18 8.90 4.82
CA THR A 113 16.69 8.21 6.00
C THR A 113 15.56 7.46 6.69
N ARG A 114 15.57 6.12 6.58
CA ARG A 114 14.57 5.25 7.20
C ARG A 114 14.61 5.35 8.74
N ILE A 115 13.42 5.41 9.33
CA ILE A 115 13.22 5.30 10.79
C ILE A 115 12.40 4.05 11.09
N GLY A 116 13.02 3.10 11.81
CA GLY A 116 12.47 1.77 12.08
C GLY A 116 13.11 0.68 11.22
N ALA A 117 12.72 -0.58 11.43
CA ALA A 117 13.24 -1.72 10.69
C ALA A 117 12.65 -1.78 9.27
N ALA A 118 13.44 -2.14 8.26
CA ALA A 118 12.91 -2.46 6.94
C ALA A 118 12.06 -3.75 7.01
N HIS A 119 11.10 -3.89 6.10
CA HIS A 119 10.17 -5.03 6.06
C HIS A 119 9.24 -5.13 7.28
N GLN A 120 8.97 -3.98 7.92
CA GLN A 120 7.89 -3.81 8.88
C GLN A 120 6.95 -2.71 8.40
N SER A 121 5.65 -2.99 8.42
CA SER A 121 4.61 -2.13 7.84
C SER A 121 4.62 -0.68 8.36
N GLY A 122 4.91 -0.47 9.65
CA GLY A 122 5.00 0.88 10.22
C GLY A 122 6.16 1.71 9.65
N SER A 123 7.35 1.11 9.55
CA SER A 123 8.54 1.74 8.97
C SER A 123 8.39 1.93 7.46
N ASP A 124 7.88 0.92 6.77
CA ASP A 124 7.69 0.96 5.31
C ASP A 124 6.62 1.98 4.91
N SER A 125 5.48 2.06 5.60
CA SER A 125 4.44 3.07 5.31
C SER A 125 4.95 4.51 5.48
N ARG A 126 5.85 4.75 6.46
CA ARG A 126 6.51 6.05 6.61
C ARG A 126 7.42 6.37 5.41
N VAL A 127 8.27 5.42 5.01
CA VAL A 127 9.15 5.60 3.85
C VAL A 127 8.34 5.79 2.56
N THR A 128 7.23 5.06 2.40
CA THR A 128 6.29 5.24 1.29
C THR A 128 5.72 6.67 1.26
N ALA A 129 5.25 7.19 2.39
CA ALA A 129 4.71 8.55 2.46
C ALA A 129 5.79 9.60 2.15
N GLU A 130 6.99 9.45 2.71
CA GLU A 130 8.11 10.37 2.46
C GLU A 130 8.53 10.35 0.98
N ALA A 131 8.63 9.17 0.38
CA ALA A 131 8.92 9.01 -1.04
C ALA A 131 7.84 9.67 -1.91
N PHE A 132 6.55 9.49 -1.58
CA PHE A 132 5.45 10.12 -2.29
C PHE A 132 5.57 11.65 -2.31
N PHE A 133 5.73 12.29 -1.13
CA PHE A 133 5.80 13.75 -1.05
C PHE A 133 7.05 14.32 -1.72
N GLN A 134 8.19 13.63 -1.64
CA GLN A 134 9.40 14.05 -2.37
C GLN A 134 9.25 13.92 -3.88
N ILE A 135 8.68 12.81 -4.37
CA ILE A 135 8.37 12.62 -5.80
C ILE A 135 7.41 13.70 -6.29
N LEU A 136 6.38 13.97 -5.51
CA LEU A 136 5.37 14.98 -5.81
C LEU A 136 5.98 16.39 -5.95
N ALA A 137 6.88 16.75 -5.04
CA ALA A 137 7.61 18.03 -5.11
C ALA A 137 8.58 18.10 -6.30
N LYS A 138 9.30 17.01 -6.60
CA LYS A 138 10.36 16.99 -7.63
C LYS A 138 9.83 16.84 -9.05
N TYR A 139 8.79 16.05 -9.27
CA TYR A 139 8.34 15.65 -10.61
C TYR A 139 6.92 16.10 -10.99
N PHE A 140 6.12 16.55 -10.00
CA PHE A 140 4.68 16.82 -10.21
C PHE A 140 4.25 18.21 -9.72
N HIS A 141 5.17 19.15 -9.47
CA HIS A 141 4.83 20.53 -9.06
C HIS A 141 3.88 20.62 -7.84
N ASN A 142 3.96 19.65 -6.92
CA ASN A 142 3.08 19.50 -5.76
C ASN A 142 1.62 19.11 -6.04
N GLU A 143 1.27 18.74 -7.28
CA GLU A 143 -0.07 18.27 -7.64
C GLU A 143 0.01 17.00 -8.50
N VAL A 144 -0.58 15.89 -8.04
CA VAL A 144 -0.62 14.67 -8.86
C VAL A 144 -1.79 14.75 -9.85
N ASP A 145 -1.52 14.53 -11.14
CA ASP A 145 -2.55 14.46 -12.16
C ASP A 145 -3.63 13.42 -11.81
N LYS A 146 -4.90 13.77 -12.04
CA LYS A 146 -6.04 12.87 -11.82
C LYS A 146 -5.97 11.55 -12.59
N GLN A 147 -5.16 11.48 -13.66
CA GLN A 147 -4.96 10.24 -14.42
C GLN A 147 -4.28 9.13 -13.61
N TYR A 148 -3.62 9.46 -12.51
CA TYR A 148 -2.97 8.49 -11.61
C TYR A 148 -3.84 8.11 -10.42
N ASP A 149 -4.95 8.81 -10.20
CA ASP A 149 -5.84 8.53 -9.08
C ASP A 149 -6.58 7.20 -9.31
N GLY A 150 -6.53 6.33 -8.30
CA GLY A 150 -7.08 4.97 -8.36
C GLY A 150 -6.24 3.98 -9.16
N VAL A 151 -5.11 4.41 -9.75
CA VAL A 151 -4.24 3.54 -10.55
C VAL A 151 -3.22 2.83 -9.67
N LEU A 152 -3.43 1.52 -9.51
CA LEU A 152 -2.49 0.62 -8.84
C LEU A 152 -1.55 -0.04 -9.85
N PHE A 153 -0.27 -0.15 -9.50
CA PHE A 153 0.75 -0.81 -10.34
C PHE A 153 0.38 -2.30 -10.53
N GLU A 154 0.57 -2.83 -11.75
CA GLU A 154 0.16 -4.18 -12.19
C GLU A 154 -1.36 -4.47 -12.22
N ALA A 155 -2.20 -3.66 -11.56
CA ALA A 155 -3.65 -3.82 -11.59
C ALA A 155 -4.33 -3.18 -12.80
N HIS A 156 -3.60 -2.41 -13.61
CA HIS A 156 -4.13 -1.75 -14.81
C HIS A 156 -3.37 -2.17 -16.08
N SER A 157 -2.49 -3.16 -15.95
CA SER A 157 -1.69 -3.71 -17.04
C SER A 157 -2.41 -4.87 -17.73
N ALA A 158 -3.29 -4.54 -18.65
CA ALA A 158 -3.74 -5.48 -19.68
C ALA A 158 -4.01 -4.76 -21.01
N LYS A 159 -2.95 -4.17 -21.60
CA LYS A 159 -2.79 -4.00 -23.06
C LYS A 159 -1.30 -4.01 -23.40
N ALA A 160 -0.79 -5.19 -23.74
CA ALA A 160 0.20 -5.31 -24.80
C ALA A 160 -0.57 -5.53 -26.12
#